data_AF-A0A7J9FWT6-F1
#
_entry.id   AF-A0A7J9FWT6-F1
#
_cell.length_a   1.000
_cell.length_b   1.000
_cell.length_c   1.000
_cell.angle_alpha   90.00
_cell.angle_beta   90.00
_cell.angle_gamma   90.00
#
_symmetry.space_group_name_H-M   'P 1'
#
loop_
_entity.id
_entity.type
_entity.pdbx_description
1 polymer ?
#
loop_
_entity_poly.entity_id
_entity_poly.type
_entity_poly.pdbx_seq_one_letter_code
_entity_poly.pdbx_strand_id
1 'polypeptide(L)'
;QRQEVPQSFKKQLCSRLKRLVAIEKLEKVQNRYKIRKDETFGMKTTSPKQKGTKLKQSQNAGHTTCDAVEEASMTAAYLIAEAENKSFVAAEAVKEAERVSKMAEDADSLLQLAKEIFET
;
A
#
# COMPACT_ATOMS: atom_id res chain seq x y z
N GLN A 1 25.23 2.28 -31.14
CA GLN A 1 24.22 1.89 -32.15
C GLN A 1 23.40 3.13 -32.53
N ARG A 2 23.17 3.36 -33.83
CA ARG A 2 22.24 4.39 -34.32
C ARG A 2 21.13 3.69 -35.09
N GLN A 3 19.88 3.95 -34.73
CA GLN A 3 18.72 3.42 -35.44
C GLN A 3 18.26 4.45 -36.48
N GLU A 4 17.94 3.96 -37.67
CA GLU A 4 17.31 4.77 -38.71
C GLU A 4 15.87 5.06 -38.27
N VAL A 5 15.51 6.34 -38.19
CA VAL A 5 14.21 6.77 -37.65
C VAL A 5 13.34 7.42 -38.73
N PRO A 6 12.03 7.15 -38.73
CA PRO A 6 11.09 7.79 -39.67
C PRO A 6 11.07 9.32 -39.52
N GLN A 7 10.73 10.05 -40.59
CA GLN A 7 10.65 11.52 -40.57
C GLN A 7 9.68 12.07 -39.50
N SER A 8 8.64 11.31 -39.15
CA SER A 8 7.68 11.67 -38.11
C SER A 8 8.21 11.52 -36.68
N PHE A 9 9.39 10.94 -36.50
CA PHE A 9 9.95 10.59 -35.19
C PHE A 9 10.01 11.81 -34.27
N LYS A 10 10.48 12.96 -34.77
CA LYS A 10 10.55 14.19 -33.98
C LYS A 10 9.18 14.60 -33.44
N LYS A 11 8.14 14.54 -34.27
CA LYS A 11 6.76 14.87 -33.88
C LYS A 11 6.22 13.87 -32.84
N GLN A 12 6.43 12.58 -33.07
CA GLN A 12 6.01 11.50 -32.16
C GLN A 12 6.72 11.59 -30.81
N LEU A 13 8.03 11.83 -30.82
CA LEU A 13 8.84 12.01 -29.62
C LEU A 13 8.36 13.23 -28.82
N CYS A 14 8.16 14.38 -29.47
CA CYS A 14 7.64 15.58 -28.81
C CYS A 14 6.26 15.34 -28.17
N SER A 15 5.36 14.65 -28.88
CA SER A 15 4.04 14.29 -28.33
C SER A 15 4.18 13.39 -27.10
N ARG A 16 5.04 12.37 -27.18
CA ARG A 16 5.26 11.43 -26.08
C ARG A 16 5.91 12.08 -24.86
N LEU A 17 6.87 12.99 -25.06
CA LEU A 17 7.49 13.78 -23.99
C LEU A 17 6.48 14.72 -23.32
N LYS A 18 5.65 15.43 -24.09
CA LYS A 18 4.56 16.27 -23.53
C LYS A 18 3.57 15.45 -22.72
N ARG A 19 3.25 14.24 -23.18
CA ARG A 19 2.40 13.32 -22.43
C ARG A 19 3.07 12.93 -21.12
N LEU A 20 4.30 12.42 -21.14
CA LEU A 20 5.06 12.02 -19.94
C LEU A 20 5.24 13.17 -18.93
N VAL A 21 5.45 14.36 -19.47
CA VAL A 21 5.05 15.69 -18.99
C VAL A 21 3.90 15.73 -17.97
N ALA A 22 2.70 15.79 -18.56
CA ALA A 22 1.40 15.85 -17.89
C ALA A 22 1.12 14.66 -16.99
N ILE A 23 1.79 13.54 -17.27
CA ILE A 23 1.67 12.26 -16.58
C ILE A 23 2.65 12.13 -15.41
N GLU A 24 3.44 13.17 -15.16
CA GLU A 24 4.30 13.27 -14.00
C GLU A 24 5.44 12.24 -13.91
N LYS A 25 5.64 11.40 -14.93
CA LYS A 25 6.79 10.47 -14.98
C LYS A 25 8.10 11.14 -15.41
N LEU A 26 7.97 12.27 -16.10
CA LEU A 26 9.10 13.14 -16.43
C LEU A 26 8.86 14.52 -15.82
N GLU A 27 9.95 15.18 -15.46
CA GLU A 27 9.97 16.60 -15.14
C GLU A 27 10.74 17.33 -16.23
N LYS A 28 10.10 18.36 -16.81
CA LYS A 28 10.76 19.24 -17.77
C LYS A 28 11.52 20.32 -17.01
N VAL A 29 12.83 20.29 -17.09
CA VAL A 29 13.73 21.30 -16.50
C VAL A 29 14.32 22.11 -17.65
N GLN A 30 13.70 23.26 -17.94
CA GLN A 30 14.04 24.11 -19.10
C GLN A 30 13.96 23.32 -20.43
N ASN A 31 15.11 23.10 -21.09
CA ASN A 31 15.23 22.33 -22.34
C ASN A 31 15.64 20.87 -22.13
N ARG A 32 15.70 20.40 -20.88
CA ARG A 32 16.04 19.02 -20.52
C ARG A 32 14.87 18.33 -19.85
N TYR A 33 14.91 17.01 -19.84
CA TYR A 33 13.94 16.17 -19.15
C TYR A 33 14.70 15.30 -18.16
N LYS A 34 14.21 15.23 -16.92
CA LYS A 34 14.69 14.28 -15.93
C LYS A 34 13.57 13.32 -15.57
N ILE A 35 13.93 12.07 -15.30
CA ILE A 35 13.02 11.10 -14.72
C ILE A 35 12.77 11.52 -13.28
N ARG A 36 11.50 11.57 -12.86
CA ARG A 36 11.19 11.80 -11.45
C ARG A 36 11.63 10.58 -10.65
N LYS A 37 12.31 10.81 -9.52
CA LYS A 37 12.75 9.79 -8.57
C LYS A 37 11.71 9.63 -7.46
N ASP A 38 10.47 9.39 -7.85
CA ASP A 38 9.51 8.86 -6.89
C ASP A 38 9.68 7.33 -6.94
N GLU A 39 9.84 6.68 -5.79
CA GLU A 39 10.02 5.22 -5.66
C GLU A 39 8.84 4.42 -6.27
N THR A 40 7.80 5.12 -6.69
CA THR A 40 6.59 4.65 -7.35
C THR A 40 6.61 5.02 -8.83
N PHE A 41 7.31 4.25 -9.66
CA PHE A 41 7.18 4.33 -11.13
C PHE A 41 5.81 3.84 -11.67
N GLY A 42 4.86 3.59 -10.78
CA GLY A 42 3.49 3.18 -11.07
C GLY A 42 2.53 3.64 -9.97
N MET A 43 2.27 4.94 -9.86
CA MET A 43 1.08 5.40 -9.16
C MET A 43 0.70 6.77 -9.69
N LYS A 44 -0.24 6.80 -10.64
CA LYS A 44 -0.95 8.04 -10.91
C LYS A 44 -2.17 8.08 -10.01
N THR A 45 -1.99 8.71 -8.87
CA THR A 45 -3.07 9.27 -8.08
C THR A 45 -3.83 10.30 -8.93
N THR A 46 -4.89 9.89 -9.62
CA THR A 46 -5.96 10.82 -9.98
C THR A 46 -6.91 10.89 -8.81
N SER A 47 -6.82 12.00 -8.07
CA SER A 47 -7.71 12.37 -6.97
C SER A 47 -9.18 12.33 -7.41
N PRO A 48 -10.12 11.96 -6.52
CA PRO A 48 -11.50 11.70 -6.89
C PRO A 48 -12.26 13.01 -7.10
N LYS A 49 -12.66 13.30 -8.34
CA LYS A 49 -13.75 14.24 -8.63
C LYS A 49 -15.01 13.44 -8.97
N GLN A 50 -15.94 13.42 -8.02
CA GLN A 50 -17.31 12.96 -8.22
C GLN A 50 -18.03 13.86 -9.24
N LYS A 51 -18.54 13.28 -10.34
CA LYS A 51 -19.90 13.56 -10.85
C LYS A 51 -20.30 12.56 -11.92
N GLY A 52 -21.50 11.99 -11.76
CA GLY A 52 -21.95 10.77 -12.40
C GLY A 52 -22.34 10.85 -13.88
N THR A 53 -22.74 9.66 -14.36
CA THR A 53 -23.49 9.36 -15.59
C THR A 53 -22.89 9.85 -16.90
N LYS A 54 -22.23 8.92 -17.63
CA LYS A 54 -22.86 8.28 -18.81
C LYS A 54 -21.93 7.24 -19.46
N LEU A 55 -22.53 6.08 -19.67
CA LEU A 55 -22.09 4.97 -20.50
C LEU A 55 -21.66 5.46 -21.89
N LYS A 56 -20.36 5.41 -22.22
CA LYS A 56 -19.88 5.32 -23.61
C LYS A 56 -18.69 4.37 -23.68
N GLN A 57 -19.04 3.15 -24.07
CA GLN A 57 -18.17 2.09 -24.56
C GLN A 57 -17.24 2.65 -25.63
N SER A 58 -15.95 2.76 -25.32
CA SER A 58 -14.90 3.08 -26.29
C SER A 58 -13.71 2.16 -26.04
N GLN A 59 -13.50 1.33 -27.05
CA GLN A 59 -12.42 0.38 -27.30
C GLN A 59 -11.09 0.69 -26.59
N ASN A 60 -10.75 -0.09 -25.57
CA ASN A 60 -9.38 -0.49 -25.18
C ASN A 60 -9.42 -1.48 -24.01
N ALA A 61 -9.77 -2.75 -24.30
CA ALA A 61 -9.88 -3.82 -23.30
C ALA A 61 -8.54 -4.25 -22.66
N GLY A 62 -7.40 -3.69 -23.08
CA GLY A 62 -6.07 -4.05 -22.57
C GLY A 62 -5.48 -3.10 -21.52
N HIS A 63 -6.08 -1.92 -21.27
CA HIS A 63 -5.50 -0.93 -20.35
C HIS A 63 -6.28 -0.81 -19.04
N THR A 64 -7.61 -0.99 -19.06
CA THR A 64 -8.47 -0.80 -17.88
C THR A 64 -8.47 -1.98 -16.91
N THR A 65 -8.10 -3.19 -17.36
CA THR A 65 -8.00 -4.38 -16.52
C THR A 65 -6.73 -4.41 -15.69
N CYS A 66 -5.64 -3.79 -16.16
CA CYS A 66 -4.38 -3.74 -15.43
C CYS A 66 -4.47 -2.83 -14.21
N ASP A 67 -5.05 -1.63 -14.36
CA ASP A 67 -5.20 -0.66 -13.26
C ASP A 67 -6.14 -1.18 -12.15
N ALA A 68 -7.24 -1.86 -12.51
CA ALA A 68 -8.15 -2.43 -11.53
C ALA A 68 -7.54 -3.61 -10.76
N VAL A 69 -6.74 -4.45 -11.43
CA VAL A 69 -6.02 -5.56 -10.79
C VAL A 69 -4.91 -5.03 -9.88
N GLU A 70 -4.21 -3.97 -10.28
CA GLU A 70 -3.16 -3.33 -9.47
C GLU A 70 -3.73 -2.71 -8.19
N GLU A 71 -4.81 -1.93 -8.27
CA GLU A 71 -5.49 -1.36 -7.10
C GLU A 71 -6.08 -2.44 -6.17
N ALA A 72 -6.67 -3.49 -6.74
CA ALA A 72 -7.14 -4.64 -5.96
C ALA A 72 -5.98 -5.35 -5.24
N SER A 73 -4.82 -5.44 -5.89
CA SER A 73 -3.61 -6.06 -5.31
C SER A 73 -3.03 -5.22 -4.17
N MET A 74 -2.96 -3.89 -4.33
CA MET A 74 -2.51 -2.98 -3.27
C MET A 74 -3.46 -3.02 -2.06
N THR A 75 -4.77 -3.01 -2.32
CA THR A 75 -5.79 -3.12 -1.27
C THR A 75 -5.67 -4.44 -0.54
N ALA A 76 -5.51 -5.55 -1.26
CA ALA A 76 -5.32 -6.87 -0.65
C ALA A 76 -4.05 -6.93 0.20
N ALA A 77 -2.91 -6.41 -0.30
CA ALA A 77 -1.67 -6.35 0.45
C ALA A 77 -1.80 -5.53 1.74
N TYR A 78 -2.47 -4.38 1.69
CA TYR A 78 -2.75 -3.56 2.87
C TYR A 78 -3.62 -4.30 3.89
N LEU A 79 -4.70 -4.94 3.44
CA LEU A 79 -5.60 -5.69 4.33
C LEU A 79 -4.90 -6.90 4.97
N ILE A 80 -4.02 -7.59 4.23
CA ILE A 80 -3.21 -8.69 4.77
C ILE A 80 -2.30 -8.17 5.88
N ALA A 81 -1.54 -7.09 5.63
CA ALA A 81 -0.65 -6.50 6.63
C ALA A 81 -1.43 -6.04 7.88
N GLU A 82 -2.60 -5.44 7.70
CA GLU A 82 -3.47 -5.03 8.80
C GLU A 82 -3.98 -6.23 9.61
N ALA A 83 -4.43 -7.30 8.94
CA ALA A 83 -4.92 -8.51 9.57
C ALA A 83 -3.82 -9.23 10.36
N GLU A 84 -2.62 -9.36 9.77
CA GLU A 84 -1.45 -9.96 10.42
C GLU A 84 -1.03 -9.18 11.67
N ASN A 85 -0.97 -7.86 11.58
CA ASN A 85 -0.64 -7.02 12.73
C ASN A 85 -1.68 -7.15 13.86
N LYS A 86 -2.98 -7.14 13.52
CA LYS A 86 -4.05 -7.33 14.52
C LYS A 86 -3.95 -8.71 15.17
N SER A 87 -3.69 -9.76 14.39
CA SER A 87 -3.52 -11.12 14.90
C SER A 87 -2.34 -11.21 15.86
N PHE A 88 -1.22 -10.58 15.52
CA PHE A 88 -0.03 -10.55 16.38
C PHE A 88 -0.31 -9.86 17.72
N VAL A 89 -0.93 -8.67 17.68
CA VAL A 89 -1.28 -7.92 18.90
C VAL A 89 -2.25 -8.71 19.78
N ALA A 90 -3.25 -9.36 19.19
CA ALA A 90 -4.20 -10.19 19.93
C ALA A 90 -3.51 -11.40 20.59
N ALA A 91 -2.63 -12.09 19.87
CA ALA A 91 -1.89 -13.23 20.42
C ALA A 91 -0.97 -12.83 21.58
N GLU A 92 -0.25 -11.71 21.46
CA GLU A 92 0.61 -11.22 22.55
C GLU A 92 -0.21 -10.76 23.77
N ALA A 93 -1.39 -10.17 23.55
CA ALA A 93 -2.29 -9.80 24.66
C ALA A 93 -2.81 -11.03 25.43
N VAL A 94 -3.15 -12.12 24.74
CA VAL A 94 -3.57 -13.38 25.37
C VAL A 94 -2.43 -13.97 26.20
N LYS A 95 -1.23 -14.06 25.62
CA LYS A 95 -0.04 -14.56 26.32
C LYS A 95 0.28 -13.76 27.58
N GLU A 96 0.16 -12.43 27.53
CA GLU A 96 0.38 -11.58 28.70
C GLU A 96 -0.73 -11.77 29.74
N ALA A 97 -1.99 -11.89 29.31
CA ALA A 97 -3.10 -12.16 30.23
C ALA A 97 -2.94 -13.49 30.97
N GLU A 98 -2.53 -14.56 30.26
CA GLU A 98 -2.23 -15.87 30.87
C GLU A 98 -1.08 -15.78 31.87
N ARG A 99 -0.01 -15.05 31.51
CA ARG A 99 1.13 -14.81 32.40
C ARG A 99 0.70 -14.09 33.69
N VAL A 100 -0.13 -13.05 33.57
CA VAL A 100 -0.65 -12.29 34.71
C VAL A 100 -1.61 -13.13 35.55
N SER A 101 -2.49 -13.92 34.93
CA SER A 101 -3.41 -14.82 35.64
C SER A 101 -2.64 -15.79 36.52
N LYS A 102 -1.61 -16.43 35.97
CA LYS A 102 -0.77 -17.36 36.74
C LYS A 102 -0.09 -16.68 37.93
N MET A 103 0.42 -15.47 37.75
CA MET A 103 1.01 -14.72 38.87
C MET A 103 0.00 -14.38 39.97
N ALA A 104 -1.25 -14.09 39.59
CA ALA A 104 -2.30 -13.84 40.55
C ALA A 104 -2.65 -15.10 41.35
N GLU A 105 -2.80 -16.25 40.67
CA GLU A 105 -3.04 -17.55 41.31
C GLU A 105 -1.90 -17.94 42.26
N ASP A 106 -0.64 -17.73 41.86
CA ASP A 106 0.53 -17.99 42.70
C ASP A 106 0.54 -17.06 43.94
N ALA A 107 0.18 -15.79 43.77
CA ALA A 107 0.12 -14.82 44.87
C ALA A 107 -1.00 -15.15 45.87
N ASP A 108 -2.18 -15.56 45.38
CA ASP A 108 -3.29 -16.00 46.22
C ASP A 108 -2.95 -17.27 46.99
N SER A 109 -2.28 -18.22 46.34
CA SER A 109 -1.79 -19.45 46.98
C SER A 109 -0.80 -19.16 48.10
N LEU A 110 0.15 -18.25 47.86
CA LEU A 110 1.12 -17.82 48.86
C LEU A 110 0.46 -17.10 50.04
N LEU A 111 -0.53 -16.25 49.77
CA LEU A 111 -1.31 -15.56 50.81
C LEU A 111 -2.08 -16.56 51.67
N GLN A 112 -2.72 -17.55 51.04
CA GLN A 112 -3.46 -18.59 51.74
C GLN A 112 -2.55 -19.40 52.67
N LEU A 113 -1.38 -19.82 52.18
CA LEU A 113 -0.36 -20.51 52.98
C LEU A 113 0.08 -19.65 54.18
N ALA A 114 0.32 -18.35 53.97
CA ALA A 114 0.72 -17.46 55.05
C ALA A 114 -0.36 -17.38 56.15
N LYS A 115 -1.64 -17.29 55.77
CA LYS A 115 -2.76 -17.30 56.73
C LYS A 115 -2.80 -18.60 57.52
N GLU A 116 -2.69 -19.74 56.84
CA GLU A 116 -2.68 -21.05 57.50
C GLU A 116 -1.57 -21.15 58.55
N ILE A 117 -0.37 -20.65 58.26
CA ILE A 117 0.76 -20.60 59.21
C ILE A 117 0.45 -19.70 60.41
N PHE A 118 -0.18 -18.55 60.19
CA PHE A 118 -0.50 -17.60 61.27
C PHE A 118 -1.69 -18.04 62.14
N GLU A 119 -2.61 -18.84 61.59
CA GLU A 119 -3.80 -19.33 62.27
C GLU A 119 -3.56 -20.67 63.02
N THR A 120 -2.47 -21.37 62.74
CA THR A 120 -1.93 -22.46 63.57
C THR A 120 -1.10 -21.98 64.75
#